data_AF-A0A1L8CN22-F1
#
_entry.id   AF-A0A1L8CN22-F1
#
_cell.length_a   1.000
_cell.length_b   1.000
_cell.length_c   1.000
_cell.angle_alpha   90.00
_cell.angle_beta   90.00
_cell.angle_gamma   90.00
#
_symmetry.space_group_name_H-M   'P 1'
#
loop_
_entity.id
_entity.type
_entity.pdbx_description
1 polymer ?
#
loop_
_entity_poly.entity_id
_entity_poly.type
_entity_poly.pdbx_seq_one_letter_code
_entity_poly.pdbx_strand_id
1 'polypeptide(L)'
;MKRQIWMAVGVIVTGMMLAGASVDPGLPVGYWDNPQAKEVIMPHDWSELETDLRPESCAQCHSEQFDSWKKSLHAKAYSPGLVGQFPGMGHEEANSCLQCHAPLKEQLYTSPEAMQRSVSLRLKHEEGFSKDADMDAPALPLTHSGVSCAVCHVRGMQRFGPPPKNSGAIGKVKGPVHGGFTATKAFESSQFCASCHQFPQSMAINGKPLENTVTEWKKSSFEKKGVTCQQCHMPDRKHEFRGIHDPEMVAKGLRFKLVQDKKSAALTMTSIWIGHAFPTYVTPKVIVLADALDGRGISLRQWQWEIIREIEYDNGWQEKRDTRLMPGESREFMVSKIPSRTTSIRYRVLVEPDHFYKGTYSDLLSREMTPEARAHIQKAGKLAAANDYVLFEQSLSRSSSMFQ
;
A
#
# COMPACT_ATOMS: atom_id res chain seq x y z
N MET A 1 -32.71 31.82 50.19
CA MET A 1 -33.81 30.83 50.20
C MET A 1 -34.71 31.16 49.00
N LYS A 2 -34.68 30.43 47.87
CA LYS A 2 -35.46 29.18 47.58
C LYS A 2 -36.89 29.31 48.17
N ARG A 3 -38.02 29.17 47.46
CA ARG A 3 -38.34 28.35 46.29
C ARG A 3 -39.80 28.62 45.84
N GLN A 4 -40.07 28.35 44.55
CA GLN A 4 -41.29 27.75 43.97
C GLN A 4 -42.62 28.51 43.98
N ILE A 5 -43.10 28.87 42.78
CA ILE A 5 -44.40 28.40 42.25
C ILE A 5 -44.21 28.04 40.77
N TRP A 6 -44.59 26.82 40.42
CA TRP A 6 -44.56 26.27 39.07
C TRP A 6 -45.82 26.69 38.30
N MET A 7 -45.67 27.18 37.06
CA MET A 7 -46.72 27.15 36.05
C MET A 7 -46.27 26.24 34.91
N ALA A 8 -47.04 25.18 34.69
CA ALA A 8 -46.91 24.28 33.56
C ALA A 8 -47.47 24.97 32.31
N VAL A 9 -46.64 25.09 31.27
CA VAL A 9 -47.11 25.33 29.91
C VAL A 9 -46.70 24.12 29.10
N GLY A 10 -47.70 23.34 28.68
CA GLY A 10 -47.53 22.25 27.75
C GLY A 10 -47.20 22.80 26.37
N VAL A 11 -46.09 22.35 25.81
CA VAL A 11 -45.82 22.43 24.37
C VAL A 11 -45.90 21.02 23.84
N ILE A 12 -47.00 20.73 23.13
CA ILE A 12 -47.11 19.58 22.25
C ILE A 12 -46.17 19.87 21.08
N VAL A 13 -44.98 19.24 21.08
CA VAL A 13 -44.17 19.13 19.87
C VAL A 13 -44.59 17.84 19.20
N THR A 14 -45.41 18.01 18.16
CA THR A 14 -45.76 17.01 17.17
C THR A 14 -44.47 16.38 16.62
N GLY A 15 -44.27 15.09 16.92
CA GLY A 15 -43.15 14.32 16.41
C GLY A 15 -43.23 14.21 14.90
N MET A 16 -42.41 14.97 14.19
CA MET A 16 -42.04 14.65 12.82
C MET A 16 -41.26 13.33 12.87
N MET A 17 -41.86 12.27 12.32
CA MET A 17 -41.14 11.05 11.97
C MET A 17 -40.06 11.38 10.94
N LEU A 18 -38.84 11.59 11.41
CA LEU A 18 -37.64 11.43 10.57
C LEU A 18 -37.52 9.93 10.28
N ALA A 19 -37.61 9.57 9.00
CA ALA A 19 -37.22 8.26 8.53
C ALA A 19 -35.81 7.96 9.07
N GLY A 20 -35.71 6.97 9.97
CA GLY A 20 -34.47 6.65 10.65
C GLY A 20 -33.40 6.25 9.64
N ALA A 21 -32.43 7.12 9.41
CA ALA A 21 -31.13 6.67 8.98
C ALA A 21 -30.63 5.69 10.06
N SER A 22 -30.52 4.41 9.72
CA SER A 22 -29.91 3.44 10.61
C SER A 22 -28.54 3.96 11.02
N VAL A 23 -28.28 3.98 12.34
CA VAL A 23 -26.95 4.32 12.87
C VAL A 23 -25.95 3.35 12.24
N ASP A 24 -24.84 3.87 11.70
CA ASP A 24 -23.80 3.04 11.11
C ASP A 24 -23.26 2.06 12.16
N PRO A 25 -23.40 0.73 11.95
CA PRO A 25 -22.96 -0.25 12.94
C PRO A 25 -21.43 -0.23 13.11
N GLY A 26 -20.69 0.38 12.19
CA GLY A 26 -19.24 0.28 12.14
C GLY A 26 -18.78 -1.15 11.83
N LEU A 27 -17.50 -1.40 12.10
CA LEU A 27 -16.99 -2.77 12.16
C LEU A 27 -17.25 -3.37 13.55
N PRO A 28 -17.51 -4.69 13.64
CA PRO A 28 -17.48 -5.40 14.91
C PRO A 28 -16.23 -5.08 15.73
N VAL A 29 -16.37 -5.04 17.06
CA VAL A 29 -15.21 -4.91 17.96
C VAL A 29 -14.23 -6.05 17.69
N GLY A 30 -12.94 -5.71 17.57
CA GLY A 30 -11.90 -6.68 17.26
C GLY A 30 -11.89 -7.20 15.83
N TYR A 31 -12.52 -6.50 14.87
CA TYR A 31 -12.51 -6.91 13.45
C TYR A 31 -11.10 -7.20 12.89
N TRP A 32 -10.08 -6.49 13.38
CA TRP A 32 -8.69 -6.68 12.99
C TRP A 32 -7.85 -7.39 14.04
N ASP A 33 -8.43 -7.73 15.19
CA ASP A 33 -7.72 -8.39 16.29
C ASP A 33 -7.76 -9.90 16.04
N ASN A 34 -6.66 -10.48 15.54
CA ASN A 34 -6.57 -11.90 15.14
C ASN A 34 -7.71 -12.31 14.18
N PRO A 35 -7.78 -11.70 12.98
CA PRO A 35 -8.95 -11.82 12.12
C PRO A 35 -9.16 -13.29 11.71
N GLN A 36 -10.37 -13.79 11.92
CA GLN A 36 -10.75 -15.16 11.62
C GLN A 36 -11.96 -15.16 10.69
N ALA A 37 -11.83 -15.86 9.56
CA ALA A 37 -12.89 -15.91 8.57
C ALA A 37 -13.94 -16.97 8.91
N LYS A 38 -13.55 -18.10 9.53
CA LYS A 38 -14.46 -19.20 9.88
C LYS A 38 -14.95 -19.09 11.32
N GLU A 39 -16.18 -19.49 11.58
CA GLU A 39 -16.70 -19.74 12.94
C GLU A 39 -16.88 -21.24 13.18
N VAL A 40 -17.06 -21.64 14.44
CA VAL A 40 -17.34 -23.05 14.79
C VAL A 40 -18.73 -23.47 14.30
N ILE A 41 -19.68 -22.53 14.22
CA ILE A 41 -21.06 -22.75 13.77
C ILE A 41 -21.33 -21.83 12.59
N MET A 42 -21.82 -22.40 11.50
CA MET A 42 -22.19 -21.62 10.31
C MET A 42 -23.50 -20.89 10.56
N PRO A 43 -23.61 -19.59 10.24
CA PRO A 43 -24.81 -18.82 10.54
C PRO A 43 -26.02 -19.20 9.66
N HIS A 44 -25.79 -19.83 8.49
CA HIS A 44 -26.82 -20.25 7.54
C HIS A 44 -26.40 -21.54 6.79
N ASP A 45 -27.27 -22.05 5.92
CA ASP A 45 -27.00 -23.17 5.01
C ASP A 45 -26.21 -22.71 3.78
N TRP A 46 -24.88 -22.69 3.90
CA TRP A 46 -23.99 -22.20 2.86
C TRP A 46 -23.62 -23.30 1.88
N SER A 47 -23.61 -22.99 0.57
CA SER A 47 -23.05 -23.90 -0.43
C SER A 47 -21.53 -24.02 -0.29
N GLU A 48 -20.94 -25.10 -0.83
CA GLU A 48 -19.49 -25.30 -0.83
C GLU A 48 -18.75 -24.08 -1.42
N LEU A 49 -19.26 -23.54 -2.53
CA LEU A 49 -18.72 -22.34 -3.19
C LEU A 49 -18.71 -21.13 -2.27
N GLU A 50 -19.77 -20.92 -1.48
CA GLU A 50 -19.86 -19.79 -0.56
C GLU A 50 -18.96 -19.98 0.68
N THR A 51 -18.73 -21.23 1.10
CA THR A 51 -17.83 -21.52 2.23
C THR A 51 -16.35 -21.41 1.88
N ASP A 52 -16.02 -21.45 0.60
CA ASP A 52 -14.65 -21.40 0.11
C ASP A 52 -14.09 -19.97 0.19
N LEU A 53 -12.95 -19.83 0.86
CA LEU A 53 -12.28 -18.55 1.10
C LEU A 53 -11.26 -18.23 -0.01
N ARG A 54 -11.05 -19.14 -0.94
CA ARG A 54 -10.17 -18.94 -2.08
C ARG A 54 -10.67 -17.78 -2.95
N PRO A 55 -9.77 -16.93 -3.47
CA PRO A 55 -10.16 -15.82 -4.34
C PRO A 55 -10.84 -16.30 -5.64
N GLU A 56 -10.52 -17.50 -6.12
CA GLU A 56 -11.17 -18.17 -7.26
C GLU A 56 -12.68 -18.33 -7.05
N SER A 57 -13.09 -18.72 -5.85
CA SER A 57 -14.50 -18.91 -5.48
C SER A 57 -15.26 -17.57 -5.47
N CYS A 58 -14.59 -16.52 -5.00
CA CYS A 58 -15.12 -15.16 -5.03
C CYS A 58 -15.31 -14.68 -6.47
N ALA A 59 -14.37 -15.00 -7.36
CA ALA A 59 -14.36 -14.56 -8.75
C ALA A 59 -15.51 -15.13 -9.59
N GLN A 60 -16.15 -16.22 -9.17
CA GLN A 60 -17.31 -16.78 -9.86
C GLN A 60 -18.49 -15.80 -9.94
N CYS A 61 -18.59 -14.86 -8.99
CA CYS A 61 -19.59 -13.79 -8.98
C CYS A 61 -18.98 -12.37 -8.98
N HIS A 62 -17.72 -12.22 -8.55
CA HIS A 62 -17.03 -10.93 -8.38
C HIS A 62 -15.77 -10.81 -9.26
N SER A 63 -15.91 -11.18 -10.53
CA SER A 63 -14.80 -11.23 -11.49
C SER A 63 -14.07 -9.90 -11.67
N GLU A 64 -14.79 -8.77 -11.73
CA GLU A 64 -14.17 -7.44 -11.87
C GLU A 64 -13.25 -7.08 -10.69
N GLN A 65 -13.69 -7.43 -9.46
CA GLN A 65 -12.89 -7.19 -8.26
C GLN A 65 -11.68 -8.12 -8.24
N PHE A 66 -11.86 -9.39 -8.60
CA PHE A 66 -10.77 -10.37 -8.73
C PHE A 66 -9.73 -9.94 -9.78
N ASP A 67 -10.15 -9.49 -10.96
CA ASP A 67 -9.26 -9.07 -12.04
C ASP A 67 -8.44 -7.83 -11.69
N SER A 68 -8.99 -6.95 -10.87
CA SER A 68 -8.26 -5.81 -10.30
C SER A 68 -7.27 -6.28 -9.23
N TRP A 69 -7.76 -7.08 -8.28
CA TRP A 69 -6.99 -7.56 -7.12
C TRP A 69 -5.79 -8.40 -7.54
N LYS A 70 -5.95 -9.35 -8.47
CA LYS A 70 -4.90 -10.30 -8.86
C LYS A 70 -3.63 -9.64 -9.40
N LYS A 71 -3.74 -8.40 -9.87
CA LYS A 71 -2.62 -7.60 -10.40
C LYS A 71 -1.90 -6.79 -9.30
N SER A 72 -2.57 -6.57 -8.17
CA SER A 72 -2.12 -5.70 -7.07
C SER A 72 -0.99 -6.31 -6.24
N LEU A 73 -0.35 -5.48 -5.41
CA LEU A 73 0.61 -5.96 -4.40
C LEU A 73 -0.07 -6.68 -3.23
N HIS A 74 -1.38 -6.50 -3.01
CA HIS A 74 -2.12 -7.27 -2.00
C HIS A 74 -2.18 -8.76 -2.35
N ALA A 75 -2.46 -9.10 -3.61
CA ALA A 75 -2.41 -10.47 -4.12
C ALA A 75 -0.98 -11.06 -4.07
N LYS A 76 0.04 -10.19 -4.13
CA LYS A 76 1.46 -10.54 -4.12
C LYS A 76 2.12 -10.37 -2.74
N ALA A 77 1.33 -10.14 -1.70
CA ALA A 77 1.85 -9.84 -0.36
C ALA A 77 2.63 -11.02 0.24
N TYR A 78 2.27 -12.26 -0.11
CA TYR A 78 3.08 -13.45 0.14
C TYR A 78 4.22 -13.57 -0.90
N SER A 79 5.13 -12.59 -0.83
CA SER A 79 6.16 -12.32 -1.85
C SER A 79 7.39 -13.21 -1.68
N PRO A 80 8.15 -13.50 -2.75
CA PRO A 80 9.36 -14.31 -2.64
C PRO A 80 10.41 -13.72 -1.68
N GLY A 81 10.54 -12.38 -1.62
CA GLY A 81 11.51 -11.74 -0.74
C GLY A 81 11.17 -11.91 0.74
N LEU A 82 9.88 -11.93 1.07
CA LEU A 82 9.40 -12.24 2.42
C LEU A 82 9.59 -13.73 2.73
N VAL A 83 9.05 -14.58 1.87
CA VAL A 83 8.93 -16.02 2.10
C VAL A 83 10.29 -16.73 2.11
N GLY A 84 11.27 -16.21 1.37
CA GLY A 84 12.64 -16.73 1.38
C GLY A 84 13.36 -16.56 2.72
N GLN A 85 12.88 -15.70 3.62
CA GLN A 85 13.47 -15.51 4.94
C GLN A 85 12.92 -16.49 5.99
N PHE A 86 11.69 -16.97 5.81
CA PHE A 86 10.97 -17.78 6.80
C PHE A 86 11.71 -19.05 7.26
N PRO A 87 12.39 -19.83 6.40
CA PRO A 87 13.12 -21.00 6.85
C PRO A 87 14.23 -20.71 7.87
N GLY A 88 14.86 -19.52 7.80
CA GLY A 88 15.90 -19.11 8.74
C GLY A 88 15.38 -18.48 10.04
N MET A 89 14.16 -17.93 10.03
CA MET A 89 13.54 -17.27 11.18
C MET A 89 12.68 -18.23 12.02
N GLY A 90 12.12 -19.26 11.39
CA GLY A 90 11.19 -20.19 12.03
C GLY A 90 9.74 -19.73 11.96
N HIS A 91 8.81 -20.67 12.18
CA HIS A 91 7.40 -20.46 11.85
C HIS A 91 6.67 -19.45 12.76
N GLU A 92 7.05 -19.32 14.03
CA GLU A 92 6.45 -18.33 14.94
C GLU A 92 6.78 -16.90 14.49
N GLU A 93 8.04 -16.64 14.19
CA GLU A 93 8.47 -15.34 13.68
C GLU A 93 7.90 -15.07 12.27
N ALA A 94 7.84 -16.09 11.40
CA ALA A 94 7.18 -15.98 10.10
C ALA A 94 5.70 -15.58 10.24
N ASN A 95 4.96 -16.17 11.19
CA ASN A 95 3.57 -15.82 11.47
C ASN A 95 3.42 -14.36 11.93
N SER A 96 4.43 -13.76 12.59
CA SER A 96 4.40 -12.34 12.92
C SER A 96 4.37 -11.46 11.66
N CYS A 97 5.10 -11.84 10.60
CA CYS A 97 5.05 -11.13 9.32
C CYS A 97 3.69 -11.31 8.63
N LEU A 98 3.06 -12.47 8.80
CA LEU A 98 1.76 -12.75 8.19
C LEU A 98 0.63 -11.89 8.78
N GLN A 99 0.80 -11.26 9.95
CA GLN A 99 -0.18 -10.32 10.51
C GLN A 99 -0.53 -9.14 9.59
N CYS A 100 0.31 -8.85 8.59
CA CYS A 100 -0.01 -7.92 7.50
C CYS A 100 -0.04 -8.60 6.13
N HIS A 101 0.81 -9.61 5.90
CA HIS A 101 1.00 -10.19 4.58
C HIS A 101 0.02 -11.31 4.20
N ALA A 102 -0.59 -11.98 5.19
CA ALA A 102 -1.65 -12.98 5.02
C ALA A 102 -2.38 -13.15 6.38
N PRO A 103 -3.15 -12.15 6.82
CA PRO A 103 -3.45 -11.94 8.25
C PRO A 103 -4.55 -12.82 8.82
N LEU A 104 -5.29 -13.56 8.00
CA LEU A 104 -6.33 -14.45 8.53
C LEU A 104 -5.69 -15.58 9.35
N LYS A 105 -6.35 -15.96 10.45
CA LYS A 105 -5.95 -17.12 11.24
C LYS A 105 -5.80 -18.39 10.38
N GLU A 106 -6.69 -18.56 9.40
CA GLU A 106 -6.67 -19.67 8.44
C GLU A 106 -5.47 -19.66 7.48
N GLN A 107 -4.70 -18.57 7.44
CA GLN A 107 -3.48 -18.42 6.64
C GLN A 107 -2.20 -18.68 7.45
N LEU A 108 -2.27 -18.76 8.78
CA LEU A 108 -1.09 -18.92 9.62
C LEU A 108 -0.58 -20.37 9.64
N TYR A 109 0.73 -20.51 9.87
CA TYR A 109 1.36 -21.82 10.02
C TYR A 109 1.09 -22.44 11.37
N THR A 110 0.72 -23.71 11.36
CA THR A 110 0.50 -24.51 12.57
C THR A 110 1.75 -25.28 13.02
N SER A 111 2.77 -25.41 12.17
CA SER A 111 4.03 -26.08 12.48
C SER A 111 5.17 -25.67 11.54
N PRO A 112 6.43 -25.94 11.91
CA PRO A 112 7.59 -25.77 11.02
C PRO A 112 7.45 -26.52 9.68
N GLU A 113 6.92 -27.74 9.70
CA GLU A 113 6.76 -28.56 8.50
C GLU A 113 5.68 -27.99 7.58
N ALA A 114 4.60 -27.42 8.14
CA ALA A 114 3.58 -26.74 7.36
C ALA A 114 4.14 -25.51 6.64
N MET A 115 4.95 -24.71 7.34
CA MET A 115 5.68 -23.59 6.75
C MET A 115 6.61 -24.03 5.62
N GLN A 116 7.47 -25.03 5.87
CA GLN A 116 8.42 -25.53 4.87
C GLN A 116 7.70 -26.03 3.62
N ARG A 117 6.63 -26.84 3.76
CA ARG A 117 5.82 -27.29 2.62
C ARG A 117 5.22 -26.11 1.84
N SER A 118 4.70 -25.10 2.54
CA SER A 118 4.14 -23.89 1.92
C SER A 118 5.20 -23.11 1.13
N VAL A 119 6.38 -22.89 1.72
CA VAL A 119 7.53 -22.20 1.10
C VAL A 119 7.98 -22.94 -0.17
N SER A 120 8.13 -24.27 -0.10
CA SER A 120 8.54 -25.08 -1.26
C SER A 120 7.48 -25.09 -2.37
N LEU A 121 6.20 -25.19 -2.01
CA LEU A 121 5.10 -25.17 -2.98
C LEU A 121 4.99 -23.82 -3.69
N ARG A 122 5.28 -22.72 -2.98
CA ARG A 122 5.24 -21.36 -3.53
C ARG A 122 6.19 -21.17 -4.72
N LEU A 123 7.33 -21.87 -4.75
CA LEU A 123 8.26 -21.84 -5.89
C LEU A 123 7.64 -22.42 -7.17
N LYS A 124 6.73 -23.39 -7.04
CA LYS A 124 6.06 -24.05 -8.17
C LYS A 124 4.82 -23.28 -8.63
N HIS A 125 4.20 -22.54 -7.72
CA HIS A 125 2.97 -21.77 -7.95
C HIS A 125 3.19 -20.31 -7.59
N GLU A 126 3.81 -19.59 -8.52
CA GLU A 126 4.30 -18.23 -8.30
C GLU A 126 3.22 -17.17 -8.12
N GLU A 127 2.00 -17.42 -8.64
CA GLU A 127 0.85 -16.54 -8.43
C GLU A 127 0.16 -16.88 -7.11
N GLY A 128 0.07 -18.17 -6.75
CA GLY A 128 -0.45 -18.62 -5.45
C GLY A 128 -1.97 -18.82 -5.45
N PHE A 129 -2.58 -18.60 -6.60
CA PHE A 129 -3.98 -18.78 -6.95
C PHE A 129 -4.07 -19.02 -8.47
N SER A 130 -5.22 -19.48 -8.96
CA SER A 130 -5.53 -19.61 -10.38
C SER A 130 -5.85 -18.24 -10.99
N LYS A 131 -5.02 -17.75 -11.92
CA LYS A 131 -5.19 -16.44 -12.57
C LYS A 131 -6.50 -16.30 -13.36
N ASP A 132 -7.06 -17.43 -13.79
CA ASP A 132 -8.29 -17.53 -14.59
C ASP A 132 -9.50 -17.93 -13.74
N ALA A 133 -9.33 -17.94 -12.39
CA ALA A 133 -10.35 -18.38 -11.43
C ALA A 133 -10.89 -19.79 -11.69
N ASP A 134 -10.03 -20.67 -12.21
CA ASP A 134 -10.35 -22.08 -12.43
C ASP A 134 -10.54 -22.80 -11.09
N MET A 135 -11.77 -23.25 -10.83
CA MET A 135 -12.15 -23.96 -9.61
C MET A 135 -11.65 -25.41 -9.57
N ASP A 136 -11.36 -25.99 -10.74
CA ASP A 136 -10.84 -27.35 -10.89
C ASP A 136 -9.31 -27.42 -10.76
N ALA A 137 -8.64 -26.26 -10.78
CA ALA A 137 -7.21 -26.18 -10.54
C ALA A 137 -6.85 -26.67 -9.11
N PRO A 138 -5.65 -27.25 -8.90
CA PRO A 138 -5.23 -27.71 -7.59
C PRO A 138 -5.33 -26.61 -6.53
N ALA A 139 -6.03 -26.91 -5.43
CA ALA A 139 -6.18 -25.98 -4.32
C ALA A 139 -4.81 -25.67 -3.68
N LEU A 140 -4.44 -24.40 -3.68
CA LEU A 140 -3.22 -23.91 -3.05
C LEU A 140 -3.51 -23.43 -1.62
N PRO A 141 -2.50 -23.42 -0.72
CA PRO A 141 -2.66 -22.88 0.62
C PRO A 141 -3.18 -21.45 0.60
N LEU A 142 -4.19 -21.14 1.42
CA LEU A 142 -4.79 -19.80 1.48
C LEU A 142 -3.76 -18.70 1.77
N THR A 143 -2.69 -19.03 2.49
CA THR A 143 -1.55 -18.13 2.74
C THR A 143 -0.93 -17.58 1.46
N HIS A 144 -0.91 -18.36 0.37
CA HIS A 144 -0.29 -17.97 -0.90
C HIS A 144 -1.05 -16.84 -1.60
N SER A 145 -2.34 -16.68 -1.30
CA SER A 145 -3.16 -15.59 -1.83
C SER A 145 -2.91 -14.25 -1.11
N GLY A 146 -2.03 -14.19 -0.10
CA GLY A 146 -1.66 -12.95 0.58
C GLY A 146 -2.87 -12.22 1.19
N VAL A 147 -3.00 -10.93 0.91
CA VAL A 147 -4.14 -10.11 1.35
C VAL A 147 -5.31 -10.32 0.37
N SER A 148 -6.05 -11.41 0.55
CA SER A 148 -7.14 -11.86 -0.34
C SER A 148 -8.50 -11.24 -0.01
N CYS A 149 -9.54 -11.59 -0.77
CA CYS A 149 -10.91 -11.07 -0.59
C CYS A 149 -11.42 -11.27 0.85
N ALA A 150 -11.26 -12.48 1.38
CA ALA A 150 -11.71 -12.86 2.71
C ALA A 150 -11.00 -12.07 3.82
N VAL A 151 -9.72 -11.71 3.62
CA VAL A 151 -8.93 -10.93 4.58
C VAL A 151 -9.63 -9.61 4.92
N CYS A 152 -10.18 -8.91 3.92
CA CYS A 152 -10.84 -7.64 4.13
C CYS A 152 -12.34 -7.77 4.42
N HIS A 153 -13.03 -8.75 3.83
CA HIS A 153 -14.49 -8.76 3.75
C HIS A 153 -15.20 -9.83 4.58
N VAL A 154 -14.49 -10.79 5.19
CA VAL A 154 -15.12 -11.94 5.86
C VAL A 154 -14.69 -12.06 7.31
N ARG A 155 -15.66 -12.11 8.23
CA ARG A 155 -15.44 -12.45 9.65
C ARG A 155 -16.53 -13.37 10.14
N GLY A 156 -16.16 -14.49 10.76
CA GLY A 156 -17.13 -15.47 11.28
C GLY A 156 -18.17 -15.90 10.25
N MET A 157 -17.72 -16.12 9.01
CA MET A 157 -18.51 -16.43 7.82
C MET A 157 -19.53 -15.38 7.42
N GLN A 158 -19.54 -14.20 8.03
CA GLN A 158 -20.35 -13.06 7.60
C GLN A 158 -19.56 -12.16 6.66
N ARG A 159 -20.26 -11.60 5.65
CA ARG A 159 -19.68 -10.66 4.69
C ARG A 159 -19.89 -9.23 5.17
N PHE A 160 -18.87 -8.41 4.99
CA PHE A 160 -18.86 -6.99 5.31
C PHE A 160 -18.38 -6.20 4.09
N GLY A 161 -18.92 -5.01 3.88
CA GLY A 161 -18.53 -4.20 2.74
C GLY A 161 -19.03 -2.77 2.83
N PRO A 162 -18.68 -1.94 1.83
CA PRO A 162 -19.15 -0.58 1.76
C PRO A 162 -20.66 -0.53 1.46
N PRO A 163 -21.34 0.59 1.77
CA PRO A 163 -22.75 0.79 1.43
C PRO A 163 -22.97 0.60 -0.07
N PRO A 164 -24.02 -0.09 -0.56
CA PRO A 164 -24.22 -0.24 -2.01
C PRO A 164 -24.31 1.12 -2.72
N LYS A 165 -23.65 1.28 -3.88
CA LYS A 165 -23.60 2.58 -4.60
C LYS A 165 -24.98 3.15 -4.93
N ASN A 166 -25.94 2.28 -5.24
CA ASN A 166 -27.29 2.65 -5.68
C ASN A 166 -28.24 3.02 -4.54
N SER A 167 -28.12 2.37 -3.38
CA SER A 167 -29.05 2.56 -2.26
C SER A 167 -28.45 3.30 -1.07
N GLY A 168 -27.12 3.26 -0.91
CA GLY A 168 -26.45 3.78 0.28
C GLY A 168 -26.83 3.05 1.57
N ALA A 169 -27.46 1.88 1.48
CA ALA A 169 -27.97 1.15 2.63
C ALA A 169 -26.86 0.79 3.62
N ILE A 170 -27.17 0.89 4.91
CA ILE A 170 -26.28 0.65 6.05
C ILE A 170 -26.89 -0.41 6.97
N GLY A 171 -26.05 -1.26 7.55
CA GLY A 171 -26.48 -2.40 8.38
C GLY A 171 -26.64 -3.68 7.57
N LYS A 172 -27.49 -4.59 8.05
CA LYS A 172 -27.75 -5.86 7.36
C LYS A 172 -28.50 -5.62 6.04
N VAL A 173 -27.84 -5.95 4.94
CA VAL A 173 -28.40 -5.92 3.58
C VAL A 173 -28.68 -7.35 3.16
N LYS A 174 -29.94 -7.66 2.84
CA LYS A 174 -30.34 -8.97 2.33
C LYS A 174 -29.79 -9.17 0.93
N GLY A 175 -29.38 -10.40 0.62
CA GLY A 175 -28.91 -10.79 -0.70
C GLY A 175 -29.25 -12.26 -0.98
N PRO A 176 -29.28 -12.66 -2.26
CA PRO A 176 -29.58 -14.04 -2.66
C PRO A 176 -28.45 -15.02 -2.34
N VAL A 177 -27.24 -14.50 -2.09
CA VAL A 177 -26.04 -15.25 -1.72
C VAL A 177 -25.51 -14.75 -0.38
N HIS A 178 -24.71 -15.57 0.29
CA HIS A 178 -24.00 -15.30 1.54
C HIS A 178 -24.91 -15.00 2.75
N GLY A 179 -26.23 -15.23 2.63
CA GLY A 179 -27.20 -14.71 3.59
C GLY A 179 -27.26 -13.18 3.64
N GLY A 180 -26.77 -12.51 2.59
CA GLY A 180 -26.57 -11.06 2.56
C GLY A 180 -25.20 -10.61 3.10
N PHE A 181 -25.08 -9.32 3.42
CA PHE A 181 -23.86 -8.75 3.99
C PHE A 181 -24.17 -7.59 4.94
N THR A 182 -23.21 -7.22 5.78
CA THR A 182 -23.29 -6.03 6.64
C THR A 182 -22.60 -4.86 5.95
N ALA A 183 -23.38 -3.86 5.55
CA ALA A 183 -22.87 -2.61 4.97
C ALA A 183 -22.47 -1.61 6.06
N THR A 184 -21.29 -1.02 5.96
CA THR A 184 -20.79 0.02 6.88
C THR A 184 -19.88 1.01 6.16
N LYS A 185 -19.92 2.29 6.55
CA LYS A 185 -19.01 3.32 6.00
C LYS A 185 -17.57 3.14 6.46
N ALA A 186 -17.29 2.22 7.38
CA ALA A 186 -15.91 1.89 7.76
C ALA A 186 -15.05 1.49 6.55
N PHE A 187 -15.62 0.78 5.57
CA PHE A 187 -14.93 0.44 4.31
C PHE A 187 -14.60 1.64 3.42
N GLU A 188 -15.17 2.80 3.69
CA GLU A 188 -14.92 4.05 2.95
C GLU A 188 -14.00 5.00 3.74
N SER A 189 -13.56 4.62 4.95
CA SER A 189 -12.67 5.39 5.82
C SER A 189 -11.21 4.92 5.73
N SER A 190 -10.26 5.86 5.66
CA SER A 190 -8.81 5.56 5.68
C SER A 190 -8.37 4.76 6.91
N GLN A 191 -9.12 4.84 8.01
CA GLN A 191 -8.83 4.08 9.23
C GLN A 191 -8.94 2.55 9.03
N PHE A 192 -9.69 2.10 8.02
CA PHE A 192 -9.77 0.69 7.64
C PHE A 192 -8.40 0.11 7.24
N CYS A 193 -7.53 0.93 6.65
CA CYS A 193 -6.21 0.51 6.19
C CYS A 193 -5.15 0.52 7.32
N ALA A 194 -5.48 1.09 8.48
CA ALA A 194 -4.51 1.37 9.52
C ALA A 194 -3.96 0.13 10.23
N SER A 195 -4.67 -1.00 10.20
CA SER A 195 -4.21 -2.26 10.82
C SER A 195 -2.90 -2.75 10.23
N CYS A 196 -2.63 -2.44 8.95
CA CYS A 196 -1.40 -2.83 8.27
C CYS A 196 -0.52 -1.64 7.90
N HIS A 197 -1.11 -0.49 7.55
CA HIS A 197 -0.36 0.68 7.06
C HIS A 197 -0.01 1.71 8.15
N GLN A 198 -0.23 1.39 9.42
CA GLN A 198 0.18 2.20 10.57
C GLN A 198 0.67 1.32 11.71
N PHE A 199 1.98 1.27 11.89
CA PHE A 199 2.58 0.61 13.05
C PHE A 199 2.42 1.45 14.32
N PRO A 200 2.40 0.81 15.49
CA PRO A 200 2.29 1.49 16.77
C PRO A 200 3.50 2.38 17.07
N GLN A 201 3.27 3.42 17.87
CA GLN A 201 4.31 4.38 18.27
C GLN A 201 5.45 3.74 19.06
N SER A 202 5.22 2.60 19.72
CA SER A 202 6.25 1.83 20.43
C SER A 202 7.35 1.30 19.51
N MET A 203 7.10 1.19 18.21
CA MET A 203 8.08 0.77 17.19
C MET A 203 8.63 1.97 16.39
N ALA A 204 8.52 3.18 16.92
CA ALA A 204 8.95 4.39 16.24
C ALA A 204 10.47 4.58 16.24
N ILE A 205 11.01 4.94 15.09
CA ILE A 205 12.38 5.41 14.91
C ILE A 205 12.32 6.92 14.74
N ASN A 206 13.00 7.67 15.60
CA ASN A 206 12.92 9.15 15.62
C ASN A 206 11.47 9.67 15.65
N GLY A 207 10.63 9.07 16.52
CA GLY A 207 9.23 9.46 16.69
C GLY A 207 8.29 9.08 15.54
N LYS A 208 8.77 8.37 14.51
CA LYS A 208 7.97 7.90 13.36
C LYS A 208 8.08 6.37 13.23
N PRO A 209 6.97 5.61 13.33
CA PRO A 209 6.95 4.19 12.96
C PRO A 209 7.47 3.93 11.55
N LEU A 210 7.91 2.71 11.25
CA LEU A 210 8.32 2.32 9.90
C LEU A 210 7.16 2.50 8.91
N GLU A 211 5.98 1.99 9.28
CA GLU A 211 4.70 2.17 8.61
C GLU A 211 3.95 3.32 9.29
N ASN A 212 3.96 4.50 8.69
CA ASN A 212 3.43 5.71 9.33
C ASN A 212 2.45 6.48 8.43
N THR A 213 1.92 5.81 7.40
CA THR A 213 1.19 6.45 6.30
C THR A 213 -0.11 7.08 6.75
N VAL A 214 -0.84 6.44 7.67
CA VAL A 214 -2.12 6.99 8.16
C VAL A 214 -1.88 8.28 8.96
N THR A 215 -0.84 8.33 9.78
CA THR A 215 -0.47 9.53 10.53
C THR A 215 0.00 10.65 9.59
N GLU A 216 0.76 10.32 8.55
CA GLU A 216 1.14 11.28 7.51
C GLU A 216 -0.08 11.85 6.78
N TRP A 217 -1.03 10.98 6.42
CA TRP A 217 -2.31 11.38 5.82
C TRP A 217 -3.14 12.27 6.74
N LYS A 218 -3.29 11.90 8.02
CA LYS A 218 -4.02 12.70 9.02
C LYS A 218 -3.46 14.11 9.19
N LYS A 219 -2.15 14.29 8.99
CA LYS A 219 -1.50 15.60 9.08
C LYS A 219 -1.62 16.45 7.80
N SER A 220 -2.06 15.84 6.70
CA SER A 220 -2.12 16.48 5.38
C SER A 220 -3.40 17.30 5.16
N SER A 221 -3.46 18.03 4.05
CA SER A 221 -4.72 18.68 3.62
C SER A 221 -5.77 17.67 3.10
N PHE A 222 -5.40 16.42 2.82
CA PHE A 222 -6.30 15.41 2.26
C PHE A 222 -7.30 14.93 3.31
N GLU A 223 -6.86 14.70 4.56
CA GLU A 223 -7.75 14.37 5.66
C GLU A 223 -8.81 15.46 5.87
N LYS A 224 -8.37 16.73 5.93
CA LYS A 224 -9.26 17.89 6.11
C LYS A 224 -10.27 18.06 4.98
N LYS A 225 -9.92 17.61 3.77
CA LYS A 225 -10.80 17.62 2.58
C LYS A 225 -11.66 16.36 2.46
N GLY A 226 -11.54 15.42 3.39
CA GLY A 226 -12.23 14.14 3.35
C GLY A 226 -11.77 13.21 2.23
N VAL A 227 -10.55 13.40 1.70
CA VAL A 227 -10.00 12.52 0.66
C VAL A 227 -9.39 11.28 1.32
N THR A 228 -10.03 10.13 1.16
CA THR A 228 -9.64 8.87 1.81
C THR A 228 -8.70 8.03 0.97
N CYS A 229 -8.02 7.07 1.59
CA CYS A 229 -7.13 6.12 0.91
C CYS A 229 -7.85 5.43 -0.27
N GLN A 230 -9.10 5.04 -0.06
CA GLN A 230 -9.94 4.35 -1.02
C GLN A 230 -10.18 5.17 -2.28
N GLN A 231 -10.33 6.49 -2.18
CA GLN A 231 -10.61 7.33 -3.34
C GLN A 231 -9.42 7.39 -4.32
N CYS A 232 -8.18 7.24 -3.81
CA CYS A 232 -6.99 7.21 -4.64
C CYS A 232 -6.57 5.78 -5.04
N HIS A 233 -6.57 4.84 -4.10
CA HIS A 233 -6.03 3.49 -4.28
C HIS A 233 -7.08 2.44 -4.65
N MET A 234 -8.37 2.74 -4.46
CA MET A 234 -9.49 1.89 -4.88
C MET A 234 -10.52 2.68 -5.71
N PRO A 235 -10.08 3.38 -6.78
CA PRO A 235 -10.96 4.24 -7.56
C PRO A 235 -12.15 3.43 -8.08
N ASP A 236 -13.34 3.99 -7.95
CA ASP A 236 -14.61 3.33 -8.31
C ASP A 236 -14.86 1.98 -7.62
N ARG A 237 -14.22 1.71 -6.48
CA ARG A 237 -14.22 0.42 -5.75
C ARG A 237 -13.48 -0.71 -6.47
N LYS A 238 -12.64 -0.38 -7.45
CA LYS A 238 -11.72 -1.35 -8.06
C LYS A 238 -10.61 -1.68 -7.08
N HIS A 239 -10.24 -2.95 -7.01
CA HIS A 239 -9.24 -3.46 -6.08
C HIS A 239 -7.82 -3.34 -6.66
N GLU A 240 -7.47 -2.17 -7.22
CA GLU A 240 -6.21 -1.99 -7.95
C GLU A 240 -5.02 -1.76 -6.99
N PHE A 241 -5.22 -0.99 -5.91
CA PHE A 241 -4.23 -0.70 -4.87
C PHE A 241 -2.88 -0.21 -5.41
N ARG A 242 -2.90 0.56 -6.50
CA ARG A 242 -1.69 1.09 -7.15
C ARG A 242 -0.89 1.95 -6.18
N GLY A 243 0.43 1.85 -6.24
CA GLY A 243 1.33 2.59 -5.37
C GLY A 243 2.59 2.99 -6.12
N ILE A 244 3.73 2.95 -5.44
CA ILE A 244 5.02 3.37 -6.00
C ILE A 244 5.54 2.47 -7.13
N HIS A 245 5.05 1.23 -7.24
CA HIS A 245 5.37 0.33 -8.36
C HIS A 245 4.59 0.62 -9.64
N ASP A 246 3.69 1.61 -9.65
CA ASP A 246 2.93 2.04 -10.84
C ASP A 246 3.40 3.44 -11.28
N PRO A 247 4.12 3.56 -12.42
CA PRO A 247 4.65 4.85 -12.87
C PRO A 247 3.58 5.90 -13.16
N GLU A 248 2.41 5.50 -13.67
CA GLU A 248 1.32 6.43 -13.99
C GLU A 248 0.69 7.01 -12.72
N MET A 249 0.52 6.19 -11.69
CA MET A 249 0.05 6.60 -10.37
C MET A 249 0.99 7.63 -9.74
N VAL A 250 2.30 7.36 -9.78
CA VAL A 250 3.30 8.29 -9.24
C VAL A 250 3.35 9.58 -10.05
N ALA A 251 3.28 9.51 -11.38
CA ALA A 251 3.27 10.68 -12.25
C ALA A 251 2.05 11.58 -12.00
N LYS A 252 0.85 11.00 -11.80
CA LYS A 252 -0.36 11.75 -11.43
C LYS A 252 -0.22 12.50 -10.10
N GLY A 253 0.58 11.98 -9.17
CA GLY A 253 0.81 12.57 -7.85
C GLY A 253 1.67 13.84 -7.87
N LEU A 254 2.43 14.07 -8.94
CA LEU A 254 3.51 15.06 -8.98
C LEU A 254 3.36 16.03 -10.14
N ARG A 255 3.91 17.23 -9.95
CA ARG A 255 4.08 18.23 -11.01
C ARG A 255 5.53 18.64 -11.09
N PHE A 256 6.05 18.66 -12.31
CA PHE A 256 7.40 19.09 -12.61
C PHE A 256 7.39 20.44 -13.33
N LYS A 257 8.27 21.35 -12.92
CA LYS A 257 8.50 22.62 -13.60
C LYS A 257 10.00 22.81 -13.76
N LEU A 258 10.45 22.98 -15.00
CA LEU A 258 11.84 23.32 -15.30
C LEU A 258 11.97 24.81 -15.58
N VAL A 259 13.01 25.41 -15.02
CA VAL A 259 13.41 26.79 -15.27
C VAL A 259 14.90 26.82 -15.54
N GLN A 260 15.32 27.66 -16.48
CA GLN A 260 16.74 27.90 -16.76
C GLN A 260 17.00 29.39 -16.89
N ASP A 261 18.13 29.82 -16.34
CA ASP A 261 18.71 31.13 -16.59
C ASP A 261 20.15 31.01 -17.17
N LYS A 262 20.84 32.14 -17.31
CA LYS A 262 22.21 32.19 -17.86
C LYS A 262 23.22 31.37 -17.06
N LYS A 263 23.07 31.23 -15.75
CA LYS A 263 24.05 30.65 -14.82
C LYS A 263 23.55 29.42 -14.07
N SER A 264 22.25 29.16 -14.11
CA SER A 264 21.59 28.09 -13.36
C SER A 264 20.51 27.39 -14.18
N ALA A 265 20.14 26.20 -13.74
CA ALA A 265 18.89 25.56 -14.11
C ALA A 265 18.30 24.91 -12.86
N ALA A 266 16.98 24.75 -12.82
CA ALA A 266 16.29 24.20 -11.69
C ALA A 266 15.10 23.35 -12.13
N LEU A 267 14.95 22.19 -11.49
CA LEU A 267 13.72 21.40 -11.50
C LEU A 267 12.98 21.64 -10.21
N THR A 268 11.77 22.18 -10.27
CA THR A 268 10.83 22.17 -9.15
C THR A 268 9.93 20.95 -9.27
N MET A 269 9.88 20.14 -8.21
CA MET A 269 8.92 19.05 -8.06
C MET A 269 7.91 19.40 -6.96
N THR A 270 6.62 19.37 -7.29
CA THR A 270 5.53 19.61 -6.34
C THR A 270 4.71 18.33 -6.11
N SER A 271 4.47 17.99 -4.85
CA SER A 271 3.46 17.00 -4.45
C SER A 271 2.06 17.61 -4.58
N ILE A 272 1.31 17.22 -5.60
CA ILE A 272 -0.02 17.81 -5.90
C ILE A 272 -1.18 16.88 -5.52
N TRP A 273 -0.96 15.57 -5.57
CA TRP A 273 -2.00 14.57 -5.36
C TRP A 273 -1.49 13.36 -4.56
N ILE A 274 -0.67 13.64 -3.53
CA ILE A 274 -0.17 12.63 -2.59
C ILE A 274 -0.50 13.07 -1.18
N GLY A 275 -1.34 12.29 -0.50
CA GLY A 275 -1.86 12.62 0.84
C GLY A 275 -0.91 12.28 1.99
N HIS A 276 0.17 11.55 1.75
CA HIS A 276 1.19 11.15 2.73
C HIS A 276 2.58 11.55 2.25
N ALA A 277 3.64 11.24 3.00
CA ALA A 277 5.00 11.51 2.53
C ALA A 277 5.28 10.75 1.22
N PHE A 278 6.09 11.32 0.33
CA PHE A 278 6.49 10.72 -0.93
C PHE A 278 8.02 10.52 -1.01
N PRO A 279 8.49 9.28 -1.15
CA PRO A 279 7.75 8.03 -0.87
C PRO A 279 7.37 7.95 0.61
N THR A 280 6.34 7.17 1.02
CA THR A 280 5.96 7.10 2.46
C THR A 280 6.99 6.28 3.25
N TYR A 281 7.09 4.95 3.11
CA TYR A 281 7.97 4.11 3.93
C TYR A 281 9.49 4.34 3.77
N VAL A 282 10.28 3.50 4.43
CA VAL A 282 11.75 3.43 4.26
C VAL A 282 12.18 2.64 3.04
N THR A 283 11.26 1.90 2.41
CA THR A 283 11.58 0.99 1.30
C THR A 283 12.02 1.70 0.03
N PRO A 284 11.30 2.72 -0.47
CA PRO A 284 11.60 3.29 -1.78
C PRO A 284 12.61 4.44 -1.71
N LYS A 285 13.36 4.63 -2.79
CA LYS A 285 14.20 5.81 -3.01
C LYS A 285 13.77 6.52 -4.30
N VAL A 286 13.71 7.85 -4.26
CA VAL A 286 13.57 8.67 -5.47
C VAL A 286 14.84 9.49 -5.66
N ILE A 287 15.41 9.43 -6.85
CA ILE A 287 16.68 10.08 -7.19
C ILE A 287 16.41 11.15 -8.25
N VAL A 288 16.77 12.39 -7.95
CA VAL A 288 16.77 13.47 -8.94
C VAL A 288 18.20 13.64 -9.45
N LEU A 289 18.39 13.45 -10.75
CA LEU A 289 19.67 13.60 -11.44
C LEU A 289 19.61 14.81 -12.37
N ALA A 290 20.71 15.55 -12.44
CA ALA A 290 20.94 16.55 -13.47
C ALA A 290 22.30 16.32 -14.12
N ASP A 291 22.35 16.23 -15.45
CA ASP A 291 23.58 16.09 -16.22
C ASP A 291 23.79 17.34 -17.09
N ALA A 292 24.96 17.97 -16.99
CA ALA A 292 25.41 18.98 -17.95
C ALA A 292 26.12 18.28 -19.12
N LEU A 293 25.55 18.35 -20.32
CA LEU A 293 26.02 17.62 -21.50
C LEU A 293 26.74 18.53 -22.50
N ASP A 294 27.83 18.04 -23.12
CA ASP A 294 28.48 18.71 -24.26
C ASP A 294 27.69 18.50 -25.57
N GLY A 295 28.16 19.10 -26.68
CA GLY A 295 27.48 18.98 -27.98
C GLY A 295 27.46 17.56 -28.58
N ARG A 296 28.17 16.61 -27.97
CA ARG A 296 28.18 15.18 -28.34
C ARG A 296 27.35 14.33 -27.37
N GLY A 297 26.69 14.96 -26.39
CA GLY A 297 25.90 14.27 -25.36
C GLY A 297 26.74 13.67 -24.23
N ILE A 298 28.03 14.01 -24.11
CA ILE A 298 28.88 13.51 -23.03
C ILE A 298 28.61 14.32 -21.76
N SER A 299 28.40 13.63 -20.63
CA SER A 299 28.24 14.27 -19.32
C SER A 299 29.55 14.91 -18.87
N LEU A 300 29.55 16.24 -18.76
CA LEU A 300 30.65 17.06 -18.27
C LEU A 300 30.62 17.19 -16.75
N ARG A 301 29.42 17.12 -16.16
CA ARG A 301 29.18 17.20 -14.73
C ARG A 301 27.80 16.65 -14.39
N GLN A 302 27.70 15.95 -13.27
CA GLN A 302 26.45 15.45 -12.73
C GLN A 302 26.16 16.05 -11.35
N TRP A 303 24.88 16.23 -11.05
CA TRP A 303 24.35 16.52 -9.72
C TRP A 303 23.30 15.48 -9.38
N GLN A 304 23.22 15.12 -8.10
CA GLN A 304 22.28 14.12 -7.59
C GLN A 304 21.68 14.59 -6.27
N TRP A 305 20.37 14.39 -6.13
CA TRP A 305 19.64 14.54 -4.89
C TRP A 305 18.79 13.31 -4.63
N GLU A 306 18.54 13.02 -3.37
CA GLU A 306 17.74 11.87 -2.99
C GLU A 306 16.58 12.30 -2.09
N ILE A 307 15.45 11.66 -2.33
CA ILE A 307 14.19 11.82 -1.59
C ILE A 307 13.89 10.45 -1.00
N ILE A 308 14.22 10.31 0.28
CA ILE A 308 14.24 9.03 0.99
C ILE A 308 14.10 9.27 2.49
N ARG A 309 13.54 8.30 3.21
CA ARG A 309 13.78 8.15 4.64
C ARG A 309 14.82 7.05 4.83
N GLU A 310 16.01 7.45 5.21
CA GLU A 310 17.14 6.55 5.35
C GLU A 310 17.32 6.19 6.82
N ILE A 311 17.29 4.89 7.08
CA ILE A 311 17.51 4.30 8.41
C ILE A 311 18.68 3.33 8.33
N GLU A 312 19.30 3.08 9.47
CA GLU A 312 20.25 1.98 9.62
C GLU A 312 20.07 1.29 10.97
N TYR A 313 20.66 0.11 11.08
CA TYR A 313 20.78 -0.60 12.34
C TYR A 313 22.23 -0.52 12.84
N ASP A 314 22.46 0.28 13.88
CA ASP A 314 23.72 0.39 14.61
C ASP A 314 23.41 0.46 16.09
N ASN A 315 23.59 -0.67 16.80
CA ASN A 315 23.19 -0.84 18.20
C ASN A 315 21.74 -0.41 18.48
N GLY A 316 20.87 -0.59 17.49
CA GLY A 316 19.50 -0.11 17.47
C GLY A 316 19.17 0.58 16.15
N TRP A 317 17.88 0.73 15.87
CA TRP A 317 17.42 1.43 14.67
C TRP A 317 17.57 2.95 14.83
N GLN A 318 18.23 3.58 13.87
CA GLN A 318 18.46 5.02 13.84
C GLN A 318 18.01 5.61 12.50
N GLU A 319 17.44 6.82 12.54
CA GLU A 319 17.17 7.59 11.33
C GLU A 319 18.38 8.44 10.98
N LYS A 320 18.97 8.25 9.79
CA LYS A 320 20.08 9.07 9.31
C LYS A 320 19.63 10.39 8.73
N ARG A 321 18.55 10.34 7.95
CA ARG A 321 17.92 11.51 7.36
C ARG A 321 16.54 11.17 6.83
N ASP A 322 15.72 12.19 6.74
CA ASP A 322 14.42 12.14 6.10
C ASP A 322 14.31 13.31 5.13
N THR A 323 14.49 13.02 3.85
CA THR A 323 14.35 13.96 2.74
C THR A 323 13.12 13.66 1.92
N ARG A 324 12.13 12.93 2.44
CA ARG A 324 10.87 12.68 1.73
C ARG A 324 10.16 14.00 1.40
N LEU A 325 9.35 13.99 0.34
CA LEU A 325 8.53 15.14 -0.05
C LEU A 325 7.19 15.06 0.69
N MET A 326 6.84 16.08 1.47
CA MET A 326 5.60 16.09 2.25
C MET A 326 4.38 16.46 1.39
N PRO A 327 3.14 16.13 1.82
CA PRO A 327 1.92 16.51 1.10
C PRO A 327 1.86 18.01 0.80
N GLY A 328 1.73 18.38 -0.47
CA GLY A 328 1.68 19.79 -0.89
C GLY A 328 3.03 20.49 -1.00
N GLU A 329 4.13 19.84 -0.61
CA GLU A 329 5.47 20.44 -0.65
C GLU A 329 5.91 20.66 -2.12
N SER A 330 6.56 21.80 -2.36
CA SER A 330 7.34 22.05 -3.58
C SER A 330 8.81 22.15 -3.22
N ARG A 331 9.66 21.41 -3.91
CA ARG A 331 11.11 21.43 -3.71
C ARG A 331 11.85 21.70 -5.00
N GLU A 332 12.87 22.54 -4.92
CA GLU A 332 13.71 22.93 -6.06
C GLU A 332 15.06 22.21 -6.03
N PHE A 333 15.45 21.66 -7.18
CA PHE A 333 16.73 20.98 -7.43
C PHE A 333 17.57 21.80 -8.40
N MET A 334 18.29 22.77 -7.85
CA MET A 334 19.05 23.75 -8.63
C MET A 334 20.48 23.28 -8.94
N VAL A 335 20.87 23.37 -10.21
CA VAL A 335 22.28 23.27 -10.63
C VAL A 335 22.88 24.65 -10.81
N SER A 336 24.13 24.80 -10.38
CA SER A 336 24.93 26.01 -10.56
C SER A 336 26.37 25.64 -10.88
N LYS A 337 27.19 26.62 -11.28
CA LYS A 337 28.58 26.38 -11.73
C LYS A 337 28.61 25.37 -12.89
N ILE A 338 27.77 25.62 -13.89
CA ILE A 338 27.63 24.79 -15.10
C ILE A 338 28.90 24.95 -15.97
N PRO A 339 29.53 23.84 -16.43
CA PRO A 339 30.71 23.91 -17.30
C PRO A 339 30.46 24.73 -18.56
N SER A 340 31.44 25.53 -19.01
CA SER A 340 31.29 26.41 -20.18
C SER A 340 30.98 25.66 -21.49
N ARG A 341 31.45 24.42 -21.62
CA ARG A 341 31.19 23.53 -22.78
C ARG A 341 29.79 22.91 -22.78
N THR A 342 28.95 23.22 -21.80
CA THR A 342 27.60 22.65 -21.68
C THR A 342 26.68 23.21 -22.74
N THR A 343 26.11 22.34 -23.56
CA THR A 343 25.12 22.67 -24.59
C THR A 343 23.69 22.38 -24.15
N SER A 344 23.51 21.45 -23.21
CA SER A 344 22.20 21.15 -22.62
C SER A 344 22.33 20.65 -21.19
N ILE A 345 21.26 20.81 -20.42
CA ILE A 345 21.13 20.24 -19.07
C ILE A 345 19.96 19.27 -19.10
N ARG A 346 20.23 18.00 -18.80
CA ARG A 346 19.20 16.97 -18.73
C ARG A 346 18.86 16.68 -17.28
N TYR A 347 17.59 16.82 -16.92
CA TYR A 347 17.06 16.36 -15.65
C TYR A 347 16.39 15.00 -15.82
N ARG A 348 16.61 14.11 -14.86
CA ARG A 348 15.92 12.82 -14.73
C ARG A 348 15.43 12.63 -13.31
N VAL A 349 14.26 12.03 -13.14
CA VAL A 349 13.77 11.55 -11.86
C VAL A 349 13.60 10.05 -11.96
N LEU A 350 14.41 9.32 -11.18
CA LEU A 350 14.39 7.87 -11.10
C LEU A 350 13.64 7.46 -9.84
N VAL A 351 12.85 6.40 -9.94
CA VAL A 351 12.18 5.79 -8.80
C VAL A 351 12.71 4.37 -8.66
N GLU A 352 13.15 4.04 -7.45
CA GLU A 352 13.54 2.71 -7.04
C GLU A 352 12.55 2.22 -5.96
N PRO A 353 11.45 1.55 -6.35
CA PRO A 353 10.41 1.13 -5.42
C PRO A 353 10.92 0.25 -4.27
N ASP A 354 11.87 -0.63 -4.58
CA ASP A 354 12.37 -1.69 -3.69
C ASP A 354 13.79 -1.40 -3.16
N HIS A 355 14.22 -0.13 -3.13
CA HIS A 355 15.60 0.28 -2.82
C HIS A 355 16.18 -0.40 -1.57
N PHE A 356 15.48 -0.32 -0.43
CA PHE A 356 15.90 -0.93 0.83
C PHE A 356 16.10 -2.45 0.69
N TYR A 357 15.17 -3.13 0.02
CA TYR A 357 15.18 -4.58 -0.12
C TYR A 357 16.30 -5.09 -1.03
N LYS A 358 16.76 -4.32 -2.02
CA LYS A 358 17.90 -4.74 -2.86
C LYS A 358 19.15 -5.00 -2.01
N GLY A 359 19.42 -4.14 -1.03
CA GLY A 359 20.50 -4.33 -0.06
C GLY A 359 20.26 -5.56 0.81
N THR A 360 19.05 -5.70 1.35
CA THR A 360 18.65 -6.86 2.17
C THR A 360 18.83 -8.19 1.43
N TYR A 361 18.40 -8.28 0.17
CA TYR A 361 18.52 -9.51 -0.60
C TYR A 361 19.98 -9.85 -0.90
N SER A 362 20.82 -8.86 -1.21
CA SER A 362 22.26 -9.07 -1.40
C SER A 362 22.92 -9.61 -0.13
N ASP A 363 22.61 -9.03 1.02
CA ASP A 363 23.12 -9.48 2.32
C ASP A 363 22.63 -10.90 2.67
N LEU A 364 21.34 -11.18 2.53
CA LEU A 364 20.77 -12.52 2.75
C LEU A 364 21.46 -13.58 1.87
N LEU A 365 21.69 -13.28 0.59
CA LEU A 365 22.33 -14.23 -0.34
C LEU A 365 23.80 -14.51 -0.01
N SER A 366 24.46 -13.63 0.75
CA SER A 366 25.84 -13.84 1.23
C SER A 366 25.92 -14.82 2.41
N ARG A 367 24.79 -15.12 3.05
CA ARG A 367 24.68 -16.02 4.20
C ARG A 367 24.33 -17.45 3.78
N GLU A 368 24.47 -18.38 4.71
CA GLU A 368 23.98 -19.75 4.54
C GLU A 368 22.45 -19.77 4.58
N MET A 369 21.84 -20.49 3.63
CA MET A 369 20.39 -20.61 3.47
C MET A 369 20.06 -21.96 2.83
N THR A 370 18.84 -22.46 3.04
CA THR A 370 18.36 -23.63 2.29
C THR A 370 18.24 -23.31 0.78
N PRO A 371 18.30 -24.32 -0.11
CA PRO A 371 18.15 -24.11 -1.55
C PRO A 371 16.84 -23.39 -1.92
N GLU A 372 15.73 -23.72 -1.27
CA GLU A 372 14.42 -23.13 -1.52
C GLU A 372 14.36 -21.66 -1.08
N ALA A 373 14.91 -21.36 0.10
CA ALA A 373 15.04 -19.99 0.61
C ALA A 373 15.86 -19.12 -0.35
N ARG A 374 17.01 -19.64 -0.80
CA ARG A 374 17.89 -18.97 -1.76
C ARG A 374 17.18 -18.69 -3.09
N ALA A 375 16.43 -19.67 -3.63
CA ALA A 375 15.70 -19.50 -4.88
C ALA A 375 14.66 -18.36 -4.80
N HIS A 376 13.93 -18.28 -3.67
CA HIS A 376 13.00 -17.18 -3.40
C HIS A 376 13.72 -15.82 -3.34
N ILE A 377 14.80 -15.69 -2.57
CA ILE A 377 15.51 -14.41 -2.45
C ILE A 377 16.16 -13.98 -3.79
N GLN A 378 16.72 -14.92 -4.56
CA GLN A 378 17.25 -14.62 -5.90
C GLN A 378 16.15 -14.10 -6.84
N LYS A 379 14.96 -14.70 -6.77
CA LYS A 379 13.81 -14.23 -7.55
C LYS A 379 13.38 -12.84 -7.10
N ALA A 380 13.31 -12.59 -5.80
CA ALA A 380 12.98 -11.28 -5.24
C ALA A 380 13.96 -10.20 -5.69
N GLY A 381 15.27 -10.49 -5.70
CA GLY A 381 16.30 -9.59 -6.21
C GLY A 381 16.13 -9.25 -7.69
N LYS A 382 15.80 -10.25 -8.53
CA LYS A 382 15.52 -10.01 -9.96
C LYS A 382 14.29 -9.11 -10.16
N LEU A 383 13.22 -9.35 -9.41
CA LEU A 383 12.01 -8.53 -9.47
C LEU A 383 12.28 -7.10 -9.01
N ALA A 384 12.95 -6.92 -7.87
CA ALA A 384 13.31 -5.62 -7.34
C ALA A 384 14.19 -4.80 -8.30
N ALA A 385 15.10 -5.45 -9.03
CA ALA A 385 15.92 -4.78 -10.05
C ALA A 385 15.11 -4.38 -11.29
N ALA A 386 14.09 -5.16 -11.67
CA ALA A 386 13.24 -4.89 -12.82
C ALA A 386 12.17 -3.80 -12.57
N ASN A 387 11.90 -3.49 -11.30
CA ASN A 387 10.87 -2.53 -10.90
C ASN A 387 11.31 -1.07 -10.95
N ASP A 388 12.59 -0.78 -11.18
CA ASP A 388 13.09 0.59 -11.30
C ASP A 388 12.60 1.25 -12.58
N TYR A 389 12.27 2.54 -12.51
CA TYR A 389 11.80 3.27 -13.69
C TYR A 389 12.17 4.75 -13.68
N VAL A 390 12.24 5.32 -14.89
CA VAL A 390 12.38 6.76 -15.10
C VAL A 390 10.98 7.37 -15.07
N LEU A 391 10.73 8.21 -14.07
CA LEU A 391 9.45 8.89 -13.89
C LEU A 391 9.34 10.17 -14.72
N PHE A 392 10.46 10.88 -14.88
CA PHE A 392 10.53 12.15 -15.61
C PHE A 392 11.90 12.26 -16.27
N GLU A 393 11.95 12.69 -17.52
CA GLU A 393 13.18 13.06 -18.21
C GLU A 393 12.91 14.25 -19.14
N GLN A 394 13.69 15.32 -19.01
CA GLN A 394 13.63 16.46 -19.92
C GLN A 394 14.97 17.18 -19.99
N SER A 395 15.30 17.66 -21.19
CA SER A 395 16.52 18.43 -21.46
C SER A 395 16.18 19.89 -21.75
N LEU A 396 17.02 20.79 -21.23
CA LEU A 396 16.98 22.21 -21.52
C LEU A 396 18.19 22.57 -22.37
N SER A 397 17.96 23.03 -23.59
CA SER A 397 19.02 23.50 -24.48
C SER A 397 19.55 24.85 -24.00
N ARG A 398 20.87 25.02 -24.03
CA ARG A 398 21.53 26.29 -23.79
C ARG A 398 21.83 26.92 -25.15
N SER A 399 21.13 28.00 -25.50
CA SER A 399 21.39 28.72 -26.75
C SER A 399 22.78 29.36 -26.73
N SER A 400 23.57 29.11 -27.77
CA SER A 400 24.90 29.69 -27.98
C SER A 400 24.91 31.22 -28.12
N SER A 401 23.75 31.86 -28.30
CA SER A 401 23.59 33.29 -28.59
C SER A 401 23.65 34.22 -27.38
N MET A 402 23.94 33.72 -26.17
CA MET A 402 24.04 34.56 -24.95
C MET A 402 25.48 34.85 -24.50
N PHE A 403 26.48 34.54 -25.34
CA PHE A 403 27.91 34.81 -25.13
C PHE A 403 28.48 35.82 -26.14
N GLN A 404 27.70 36.85 -26.48
CA GLN A 404 28.25 38.11 -27.00
C GLN A 404 28.00 39.21 -25.97
#